data_AF-A0A1G3A826-F1
#
_entry.id   AF-A0A1G3A826-F1
#
_cell.length_a   1.000
_cell.length_b   1.000
_cell.length_c   1.000
_cell.angle_alpha   90.00
_cell.angle_beta   90.00
_cell.angle_gamma   90.00
#
_symmetry.space_group_name_H-M   'P 1'
#
loop_
_entity.id
_entity.type
_entity.pdbx_description
1 polymer ?
#
loop_
_entity_poly.entity_id
_entity_poly.type
_entity_poly.pdbx_seq_one_letter_code
_entity_poly.pdbx_strand_id
1 'polypeptide(L)'
;MIVEERDVSSMSPQSLARMMDLDERIGELWRPGELAAILEHQLSAPVELDFSYLGEEASQRVRALSSVRGPQIRSFGDLLHHPHPPIELLELTKQFAKDCRKRPDGPLPGEIATVLYYASIVAAITKCGRRISKLDHQSLRYALDWALEQAWLDEKTRELLREGYRAVDTAGPETDV
;
A
#
# COMPACT_ATOMS: atom_id res chain seq x y z
N MET A 1 12.66 21.94 20.00
CA MET A 1 11.20 21.92 19.70
C MET A 1 10.88 20.51 19.26
N ILE A 2 10.42 19.70 20.20
CA ILE A 2 10.16 18.26 20.01
C ILE A 2 8.83 18.18 19.25
N VAL A 3 8.88 17.72 18.01
CA VAL A 3 7.66 17.44 17.25
C VAL A 3 7.17 16.09 17.76
N GLU A 4 6.08 16.07 18.53
CA GLU A 4 5.45 14.81 18.93
C GLU A 4 5.01 14.05 17.67
N GLU A 5 5.61 12.87 17.46
CA GLU A 5 5.12 11.87 16.51
C GLU A 5 3.69 11.49 16.89
N ARG A 6 2.70 12.01 16.16
CA ARG A 6 1.37 11.40 16.16
C ARG A 6 1.46 10.07 15.42
N ASP A 7 1.57 9.00 16.20
CA ASP A 7 1.49 7.64 15.72
C ASP A 7 0.08 7.36 15.17
N VAL A 8 -0.04 7.43 13.84
CA VAL A 8 -1.21 7.05 13.03
C VAL A 8 -1.75 5.67 13.39
N SER A 9 -0.92 4.83 14.02
CA SER A 9 -1.26 3.48 14.46
C SER A 9 -2.29 3.40 15.59
N SER A 10 -2.76 4.55 16.10
CA SER A 10 -3.83 4.68 17.10
C SER A 10 -5.07 5.41 16.55
N MET A 11 -5.13 5.67 15.23
CA MET A 11 -6.21 6.46 14.66
C MET A 11 -7.53 5.70 14.71
N SER A 12 -8.50 6.33 15.36
CA SER A 12 -9.87 5.83 15.39
C SER A 12 -10.48 5.85 13.98
N PRO A 13 -11.48 5.02 13.69
CA PRO A 13 -12.17 4.99 12.40
C PRO A 13 -12.62 6.36 11.89
N GLN A 14 -12.97 7.27 12.80
CA GLN A 14 -13.38 8.65 12.50
C GLN A 14 -12.22 9.54 12.05
N SER A 15 -11.01 9.31 12.57
CA SER A 15 -9.80 10.00 12.11
C SER A 15 -9.40 9.52 10.72
N LEU A 16 -9.61 8.22 10.44
CA LEU A 16 -9.40 7.65 9.11
C LEU A 16 -10.40 8.20 8.09
N ALA A 17 -11.68 8.26 8.46
CA ALA A 17 -12.73 8.88 7.66
C ALA A 17 -12.43 10.36 7.37
N ARG A 18 -12.02 11.15 8.36
CA ARG A 18 -11.62 12.56 8.16
C ARG A 18 -10.38 12.73 7.29
N MET A 19 -9.45 11.78 7.31
CA MET A 19 -8.29 11.81 6.44
C MET A 19 -8.70 11.51 4.99
N MET A 20 -9.64 10.59 4.79
CA MET A 20 -10.24 10.34 3.48
C MET A 20 -11.07 11.54 2.98
N ASP A 21 -11.79 12.22 3.87
CA ASP A 21 -12.54 13.46 3.58
C ASP A 21 -11.61 14.63 3.18
N LEU A 22 -10.36 14.63 3.67
CA LEU A 22 -9.32 15.57 3.26
C LEU A 22 -8.66 15.17 1.94
N ASP A 23 -8.43 13.86 1.73
CA ASP A 23 -7.96 13.30 0.46
C ASP A 23 -8.99 13.53 -0.66
N GLU A 24 -10.30 13.46 -0.39
CA GLU A 24 -11.39 13.76 -1.35
C GLU A 24 -11.33 15.20 -1.87
N ARG A 25 -10.92 16.16 -1.03
CA ARG A 25 -10.72 17.56 -1.45
C ARG A 25 -9.44 17.77 -2.25
N ILE A 26 -8.49 16.84 -2.17
CA ILE A 26 -7.27 16.81 -2.99
C ILE A 26 -7.54 16.06 -4.31
N GLY A 27 -8.49 15.12 -4.31
CA GLY A 27 -8.93 14.35 -5.48
C GLY A 27 -9.62 15.14 -6.59
N GLU A 28 -9.84 16.44 -6.40
CA GLU A 28 -10.23 17.34 -7.51
C GLU A 28 -9.07 17.63 -8.48
N LEU A 29 -7.81 17.32 -8.14
CA LEU A 29 -6.65 17.70 -8.95
C LEU A 29 -6.42 16.77 -10.16
N TRP A 30 -6.67 15.47 -10.01
CA TRP A 30 -6.34 14.46 -11.02
C TRP A 30 -7.59 13.80 -11.59
N ARG A 31 -7.68 13.75 -12.92
CA ARG A 31 -8.77 13.04 -13.60
C ARG A 31 -8.54 11.53 -13.53
N PRO A 32 -9.59 10.70 -13.61
CA PRO A 32 -9.45 9.24 -13.60
C PRO A 32 -8.45 8.69 -14.63
N GLY A 33 -8.41 9.25 -15.85
CA GLY A 33 -7.44 8.84 -16.87
C GLY A 33 -6.00 9.15 -16.51
N GLU A 34 -5.75 10.23 -15.76
CA GLU A 34 -4.42 10.59 -15.27
C GLU A 34 -4.00 9.67 -14.12
N LEU A 35 -4.92 9.36 -13.20
CA LEU A 35 -4.68 8.38 -12.14
C LEU A 35 -4.38 6.99 -12.71
N ALA A 36 -5.09 6.56 -13.76
CA ALA A 36 -4.82 5.29 -14.43
C ALA A 36 -3.41 5.26 -15.03
N ALA A 37 -3.01 6.31 -15.74
CA ALA A 37 -1.68 6.42 -16.33
C ALA A 37 -0.58 6.49 -15.27
N ILE A 38 -0.81 7.19 -14.16
CA ILE A 38 0.14 7.26 -13.04
C ILE A 38 0.25 5.89 -12.37
N LEU A 39 -0.86 5.20 -12.11
CA LEU A 39 -0.84 3.86 -11.53
C LEU A 39 -0.08 2.89 -12.44
N GLU A 40 -0.41 2.85 -13.73
CA GLU A 40 0.27 2.02 -14.73
C GLU A 40 1.77 2.30 -14.75
N HIS A 41 2.16 3.57 -14.74
CA HIS A 41 3.56 3.96 -14.65
C HIS A 41 4.20 3.47 -13.36
N GLN A 42 3.59 3.67 -12.18
CA GLN A 42 4.17 3.22 -10.91
C GLN A 42 4.30 1.70 -10.81
N LEU A 43 3.36 0.95 -11.38
CA LEU A 43 3.38 -0.50 -11.38
C LEU A 43 4.39 -1.10 -12.38
N SER A 44 4.75 -0.38 -13.44
CA SER A 44 5.65 -0.85 -14.51
C SER A 44 7.06 -0.23 -14.46
N ALA A 45 7.19 0.96 -13.88
CA ALA A 45 8.45 1.66 -13.78
C ALA A 45 9.44 0.80 -13.00
N PRO A 46 10.70 0.72 -13.45
CA PRO A 46 11.77 0.18 -12.65
C PRO A 46 11.83 0.96 -11.35
N VAL A 47 11.43 0.32 -10.25
CA VAL A 47 11.66 0.86 -8.94
C VAL A 47 13.12 0.54 -8.65
N GLU A 48 13.99 1.53 -8.87
CA GLU A 48 15.17 1.62 -8.04
C GLU A 48 14.63 1.77 -6.62
N LEU A 49 14.51 0.63 -5.93
CA LEU A 49 14.12 0.53 -4.53
C LEU A 49 15.24 1.19 -3.72
N ASP A 50 15.34 2.51 -3.86
CA ASP A 50 16.34 3.35 -3.25
C ASP A 50 15.92 3.62 -1.82
N PHE A 51 16.17 2.60 -1.01
CA PHE A 51 16.07 2.69 0.42
C PHE A 51 17.38 3.17 1.04
N SER A 52 18.20 3.95 0.30
CA SER A 52 19.45 4.53 0.84
C SER A 52 19.22 5.37 2.09
N TYR A 53 18.04 5.95 2.24
CA TYR A 53 17.62 6.65 3.47
C TYR A 53 17.52 5.73 4.69
N LEU A 54 17.43 4.41 4.50
CA LEU A 54 17.48 3.38 5.56
C LEU A 54 18.91 2.94 5.90
N GLY A 55 19.91 3.46 5.19
CA GLY A 55 21.32 3.09 5.34
C GLY A 55 21.80 2.01 4.36
N GLU A 56 23.12 1.87 4.27
CA GLU A 56 23.79 1.01 3.28
C GLU A 56 23.49 -0.48 3.49
N GLU A 57 23.40 -0.93 4.74
CA GLU A 57 23.09 -2.33 5.08
C GLU A 57 21.66 -2.72 4.66
N ALA A 58 20.69 -1.83 4.90
CA ALA A 58 19.31 -2.04 4.46
C ALA A 58 19.21 -2.10 2.93
N SER A 59 19.95 -1.23 2.24
CA SER A 59 20.02 -1.20 0.77
C SER A 59 20.63 -2.49 0.18
N GLN A 60 21.63 -3.07 0.84
CA GLN A 60 22.19 -4.36 0.43
C GLN A 60 21.21 -5.51 0.66
N ARG A 61 20.51 -5.53 1.80
CA ARG A 61 19.46 -6.53 2.08
C ARG A 61 18.32 -6.48 1.05
N VAL A 62 17.86 -5.27 0.70
CA VAL A 62 16.83 -5.09 -0.33
C VAL A 62 17.28 -5.69 -1.67
N ARG A 63 18.51 -5.40 -2.12
CA ARG A 63 19.04 -5.99 -3.37
C ARG A 63 19.09 -7.51 -3.35
N ALA A 64 19.46 -8.09 -2.19
CA ALA A 64 19.43 -9.54 -2.01
C ALA A 64 18.00 -10.10 -2.07
N LEU A 65 17.03 -9.41 -1.45
CA LEU A 65 15.61 -9.81 -1.43
C LEU A 65 14.94 -9.67 -2.81
N SER A 66 15.32 -8.68 -3.61
CA SER A 66 14.86 -8.55 -5.00
C SER A 66 15.38 -9.65 -5.93
N SER A 67 16.33 -10.45 -5.47
CA SER A 67 16.99 -11.54 -6.21
C SER A 67 16.63 -12.95 -5.69
N VAL A 68 15.57 -13.07 -4.86
CA VAL A 68 15.10 -14.34 -4.30
C VAL A 68 14.60 -15.29 -5.41
N ARG A 69 14.61 -16.61 -5.17
CA ARG A 69 14.11 -17.62 -6.13
C ARG A 69 12.67 -17.29 -6.56
N GLY A 70 12.50 -16.92 -7.82
CA GLY A 70 11.21 -16.54 -8.39
C GLY A 70 11.37 -15.49 -9.50
N PRO A 71 10.26 -14.95 -10.03
CA PRO A 71 10.29 -13.79 -10.90
C PRO A 71 11.06 -12.62 -10.26
N GLN A 72 11.94 -11.98 -11.04
CA GLN A 72 12.72 -10.86 -10.53
C GLN A 72 11.80 -9.68 -10.18
N ILE A 73 12.02 -9.08 -9.01
CA ILE A 73 11.25 -7.92 -8.56
C ILE A 73 11.96 -6.66 -9.02
N ARG A 74 11.42 -5.99 -10.06
CA ARG A 74 11.96 -4.72 -10.60
C ARG A 74 11.01 -3.55 -10.44
N SER A 75 9.75 -3.80 -10.12
CA SER A 75 8.69 -2.79 -10.01
C SER A 75 7.76 -3.07 -8.83
N PHE A 76 6.90 -2.11 -8.47
CA PHE A 76 5.82 -2.38 -7.51
C PHE A 76 4.86 -3.44 -8.05
N GLY A 77 4.60 -3.45 -9.36
CA GLY A 77 3.79 -4.47 -10.01
C GLY A 77 4.38 -5.86 -9.85
N ASP A 78 5.70 -6.02 -10.00
CA ASP A 78 6.36 -7.31 -9.77
C ASP A 78 6.24 -7.74 -8.31
N LEU A 79 6.50 -6.83 -7.37
CA LEU A 79 6.44 -7.12 -5.93
C LEU A 79 5.04 -7.54 -5.50
N LEU A 80 4.02 -6.74 -5.82
CA LEU A 80 2.64 -6.97 -5.39
C LEU A 80 2.06 -8.26 -5.96
N HIS A 81 2.49 -8.66 -7.16
CA HIS A 81 1.98 -9.84 -7.83
C HIS A 81 2.90 -11.06 -7.75
N HIS A 82 4.09 -10.94 -7.15
CA HIS A 82 4.99 -12.07 -6.92
C HIS A 82 4.25 -13.19 -6.15
N PRO A 83 4.45 -14.49 -6.46
CA PRO A 83 3.78 -15.58 -5.75
C PRO A 83 4.22 -15.70 -4.29
N HIS A 84 5.47 -15.35 -4.00
CA HIS A 84 6.07 -15.39 -2.65
C HIS A 84 6.85 -14.10 -2.39
N PRO A 85 6.20 -12.94 -2.26
CA PRO A 85 6.89 -11.67 -2.17
C PRO A 85 7.71 -11.59 -0.87
N PRO A 86 8.93 -11.02 -0.90
CA PRO A 86 9.67 -10.71 0.32
C PRO A 86 8.85 -9.76 1.21
N ILE A 87 8.52 -10.20 2.41
CA ILE A 87 7.63 -9.47 3.31
C ILE A 87 8.22 -8.11 3.71
N GLU A 88 9.53 -8.04 3.85
CA GLU A 88 10.26 -6.81 4.17
C GLU A 88 10.06 -5.76 3.08
N LEU A 89 10.04 -6.16 1.80
CA LEU A 89 9.78 -5.21 0.70
C LEU A 89 8.33 -4.71 0.69
N LEU A 90 7.37 -5.55 1.10
CA LEU A 90 5.98 -5.12 1.29
C LEU A 90 5.86 -4.13 2.46
N GLU A 91 6.59 -4.35 3.56
CA GLU A 91 6.63 -3.43 4.70
C GLU A 91 7.21 -2.07 4.30
N LEU A 92 8.30 -2.06 3.54
CA LEU A 92 8.92 -0.85 3.03
C LEU A 92 8.02 -0.10 2.04
N THR A 93 7.37 -0.82 1.12
CA THR A 93 6.43 -0.22 0.16
C THR A 93 5.23 0.39 0.88
N LYS A 94 4.67 -0.30 1.88
CA LYS A 94 3.62 0.23 2.76
C LYS A 94 4.10 1.51 3.47
N GLN A 95 5.32 1.53 4.00
CA GLN A 95 5.86 2.71 4.70
C GLN A 95 6.05 3.90 3.75
N PHE A 96 6.66 3.68 2.59
CA PHE A 96 6.79 4.69 1.53
C PHE A 96 5.44 5.29 1.13
N ALA A 97 4.45 4.43 0.88
CA ALA A 97 3.10 4.85 0.53
C ALA A 97 2.44 5.67 1.64
N LYS A 98 2.60 5.25 2.91
CA LYS A 98 2.12 6.01 4.08
C LYS A 98 2.76 7.39 4.17
N ASP A 99 4.04 7.52 3.86
CA ASP A 99 4.75 8.80 3.92
C ASP A 99 4.37 9.72 2.75
N CYS A 100 4.11 9.18 1.56
CA CYS A 100 3.56 9.96 0.43
C CYS A 100 2.21 10.58 0.78
N ARG A 101 1.30 9.84 1.41
CA ARG A 101 -0.03 10.35 1.82
C ARG A 101 0.03 11.51 2.81
N LYS A 102 1.06 11.57 3.66
CA LYS A 102 1.22 12.64 4.65
C LYS A 102 1.71 13.96 4.04
N ARG A 103 2.18 13.93 2.79
CA ARG A 103 2.86 15.04 2.12
C ARG A 103 2.08 15.48 0.89
N PRO A 104 1.45 16.67 0.91
CA PRO A 104 0.78 17.23 -0.27
C PRO A 104 1.73 17.45 -1.46
N ASP A 105 3.03 17.64 -1.19
CA ASP A 105 4.13 17.77 -2.15
C ASP A 105 4.86 16.44 -2.39
N GLY A 106 4.27 15.32 -1.97
CA GLY A 106 4.83 13.99 -2.11
C GLY A 106 4.97 13.57 -3.58
N PRO A 107 5.79 12.55 -3.87
CA PRO A 107 6.05 12.11 -5.24
C PRO A 107 4.85 11.42 -5.90
N LEU A 108 3.78 11.11 -5.15
CA LEU A 108 2.60 10.42 -5.63
C LEU A 108 1.33 11.19 -5.25
N PRO A 109 0.30 11.19 -6.12
CA PRO A 109 -1.05 11.55 -5.71
C PRO A 109 -1.53 10.70 -4.52
N GLY A 110 -2.38 11.28 -3.67
CA GLY A 110 -2.86 10.65 -2.45
C GLY A 110 -3.58 9.32 -2.72
N GLU A 111 -4.34 9.25 -3.81
CA GLU A 111 -5.10 8.07 -4.24
C GLU A 111 -4.17 6.91 -4.63
N ILE A 112 -3.11 7.22 -5.38
CA ILE A 112 -2.12 6.23 -5.83
C ILE A 112 -1.34 5.70 -4.62
N ALA A 113 -0.91 6.59 -3.73
CA ALA A 113 -0.25 6.20 -2.50
C ALA A 113 -1.19 5.36 -1.61
N THR A 114 -2.49 5.67 -1.58
CA THR A 114 -3.49 4.91 -0.84
C THR A 114 -3.66 3.49 -1.41
N VAL A 115 -3.75 3.33 -2.73
CA VAL A 115 -3.81 2.01 -3.37
C VAL A 115 -2.55 1.19 -3.09
N LEU A 116 -1.36 1.77 -3.27
CA LEU A 116 -0.10 1.05 -2.98
C LEU A 116 0.00 0.62 -1.51
N TYR A 117 -0.48 1.45 -0.58
CA TYR A 117 -0.51 1.14 0.83
C TYR A 117 -1.37 -0.10 1.12
N TYR A 118 -2.62 -0.12 0.63
CA TYR A 118 -3.54 -1.24 0.87
C TYR A 118 -3.14 -2.50 0.08
N ALA A 119 -2.69 -2.36 -1.16
CA ALA A 119 -2.19 -3.48 -1.97
C ALA A 119 -1.02 -4.20 -1.29
N SER A 120 -0.09 -3.46 -0.66
CA SER A 120 1.04 -4.06 0.07
C SER A 120 0.56 -4.85 1.29
N ILE A 121 -0.43 -4.35 2.02
CA ILE A 121 -1.03 -5.04 3.17
C ILE A 121 -1.74 -6.31 2.72
N VAL A 122 -2.56 -6.22 1.68
CA VAL A 122 -3.30 -7.35 1.11
C VAL A 122 -2.36 -8.42 0.58
N ALA A 123 -1.30 -8.05 -0.13
CA ALA A 123 -0.29 -8.98 -0.61
C ALA A 123 0.37 -9.74 0.55
N ALA A 124 0.71 -9.07 1.66
CA ALA A 124 1.29 -9.73 2.83
C ALA A 124 0.33 -10.73 3.47
N ILE A 125 -0.97 -10.39 3.56
CA ILE A 125 -1.99 -11.28 4.12
C ILE A 125 -2.21 -12.48 3.21
N THR A 126 -2.45 -12.26 1.92
CA THR A 126 -2.88 -13.29 0.96
C THR A 126 -1.75 -14.20 0.51
N LYS A 127 -0.53 -13.67 0.33
CA LYS A 127 0.61 -14.42 -0.23
C LYS A 127 1.58 -14.90 0.83
N CYS A 128 1.68 -14.20 1.96
CA CYS A 128 2.60 -14.55 3.04
C CYS A 128 1.90 -15.05 4.30
N GLY A 129 0.57 -14.89 4.43
CA GLY A 129 -0.16 -15.25 5.65
C GLY A 129 0.24 -14.40 6.86
N ARG A 130 0.73 -13.17 6.63
CA ARG A 130 1.29 -12.30 7.68
C ARG A 130 0.67 -10.92 7.67
N ARG A 131 0.38 -10.38 8.86
CA ARG A 131 -0.05 -8.99 9.00
C ARG A 131 1.14 -8.08 9.19
N ILE A 132 1.19 -7.05 8.34
CA ILE A 132 2.18 -5.96 8.40
C ILE A 132 1.55 -4.63 8.81
N SER A 133 0.27 -4.61 9.18
CA SER A 133 -0.48 -3.42 9.61
C SER A 133 -1.34 -3.75 10.82
N LYS A 134 -1.60 -2.73 11.63
CA LYS A 134 -2.51 -2.76 12.79
C LYS A 134 -3.95 -2.43 12.42
N LEU A 135 -4.25 -2.13 11.15
CA LEU A 135 -5.63 -1.94 10.70
C LEU A 135 -6.41 -3.23 10.95
N ASP A 136 -7.56 -3.09 11.60
CA ASP A 136 -8.51 -4.18 11.82
C ASP A 136 -9.20 -4.60 10.51
N HIS A 137 -9.89 -5.73 10.56
CA HIS A 137 -10.62 -6.26 9.41
C HIS A 137 -11.72 -5.31 8.90
N GLN A 138 -12.37 -4.54 9.79
CA GLN A 138 -13.42 -3.61 9.39
C GLN A 138 -12.87 -2.42 8.62
N SER A 139 -11.83 -1.77 9.14
CA SER A 139 -11.18 -0.63 8.49
C SER A 139 -10.53 -1.04 7.18
N LEU A 140 -9.96 -2.25 7.12
CA LEU A 140 -9.41 -2.78 5.87
C LEU A 140 -10.52 -3.03 4.84
N ARG A 141 -11.67 -3.61 5.21
CA ARG A 141 -12.80 -3.77 4.27
C ARG A 141 -13.29 -2.44 3.72
N TYR A 142 -13.53 -1.45 4.58
CA TYR A 142 -13.95 -0.12 4.15
C TYR A 142 -12.99 0.52 3.14
N ALA A 143 -11.69 0.39 3.40
CA ALA A 143 -10.66 0.87 2.48
C ALA A 143 -10.63 0.11 1.15
N LEU A 144 -10.85 -1.21 1.17
CA LEU A 144 -10.91 -2.02 -0.04
C LEU A 144 -12.17 -1.72 -0.87
N ASP A 145 -13.31 -1.48 -0.23
CA ASP A 145 -14.54 -1.05 -0.92
C ASP A 145 -14.27 0.24 -1.70
N TRP A 146 -13.71 1.27 -1.05
CA TRP A 146 -13.30 2.51 -1.72
C TRP A 146 -12.36 2.26 -2.90
N ALA A 147 -11.33 1.42 -2.72
CA ALA A 147 -10.34 1.16 -3.76
C ALA A 147 -10.94 0.42 -4.96
N LEU A 148 -11.88 -0.51 -4.72
CA LEU A 148 -12.54 -1.30 -5.77
C LEU A 148 -13.55 -0.48 -6.59
N GLU A 149 -14.08 0.62 -6.03
CA GLU A 149 -14.93 1.58 -6.74
C GLU A 149 -14.16 2.48 -7.73
N GLN A 150 -12.82 2.51 -7.62
CA GLN A 150 -12.01 3.35 -8.49
C GLN A 150 -11.97 2.81 -9.93
N ALA A 151 -12.60 3.55 -10.85
CA ALA A 151 -12.69 3.19 -12.27
C ALA A 151 -11.32 3.15 -12.97
N TRP A 152 -10.31 3.82 -12.41
CA TRP A 152 -8.95 3.91 -12.94
C TRP A 152 -8.01 2.80 -12.44
N LEU A 153 -8.46 1.95 -11.51
CA LEU A 153 -7.69 0.82 -11.01
C LEU A 153 -7.58 -0.28 -12.08
N ASP A 154 -6.37 -0.78 -12.34
CA ASP A 154 -6.17 -1.88 -13.29
C ASP A 154 -6.74 -3.21 -12.75
N GLU A 155 -7.08 -4.14 -13.65
CA GLU A 155 -7.76 -5.37 -13.26
C GLU A 155 -6.89 -6.29 -12.40
N LYS A 156 -5.57 -6.31 -12.59
CA LYS A 156 -4.68 -7.20 -11.84
C LYS A 156 -4.56 -6.76 -10.38
N THR A 157 -4.42 -5.45 -10.16
CA THR A 157 -4.47 -4.87 -8.82
C THR A 157 -5.86 -5.05 -8.21
N ARG A 158 -6.93 -4.88 -9.00
CA ARG A 158 -8.31 -5.13 -8.54
C ARG A 158 -8.53 -6.57 -8.08
N GLU A 159 -8.02 -7.55 -8.81
CA GLU A 159 -8.06 -8.97 -8.43
C GLU A 159 -7.35 -9.21 -7.10
N LEU A 160 -6.15 -8.66 -6.92
CA LEU A 160 -5.42 -8.71 -5.65
C LEU A 160 -6.27 -8.15 -4.49
N LEU A 161 -6.89 -6.98 -4.67
CA LEU A 161 -7.73 -6.38 -3.63
C LEU A 161 -8.98 -7.23 -3.33
N ARG A 162 -9.60 -7.85 -4.34
CA ARG A 162 -10.71 -8.80 -4.15
C ARG A 162 -10.29 -10.07 -3.42
N GLU A 163 -9.07 -10.57 -3.64
CA GLU A 163 -8.50 -11.67 -2.84
C GLU A 163 -8.33 -11.26 -1.38
N GLY A 164 -7.80 -10.05 -1.13
CA GLY A 164 -7.70 -9.48 0.20
C GLY A 164 -9.05 -9.36 0.89
N TYR A 165 -10.06 -8.86 0.19
CA TYR A 165 -11.41 -8.74 0.72
C TYR A 165 -11.96 -10.08 1.20
N ARG A 166 -11.85 -11.12 0.37
CA ARG A 166 -12.27 -12.49 0.72
C ARG A 166 -11.50 -13.05 1.92
N ALA A 167 -10.19 -12.85 1.97
CA ALA A 167 -9.36 -13.32 3.08
C ALA A 167 -9.78 -12.70 4.42
N VAL A 168 -10.03 -11.39 4.41
CA VAL A 168 -10.48 -10.63 5.59
C VAL A 168 -11.89 -11.06 6.02
N ASP A 169 -12.78 -11.33 5.07
CA ASP A 169 -14.15 -11.75 5.36
C ASP A 169 -14.19 -13.16 5.97
N THR A 170 -13.39 -14.09 5.45
CA THR A 170 -13.28 -15.46 6.00
C THR A 170 -12.65 -15.51 7.40
N ALA A 171 -11.85 -14.52 7.77
CA ALA A 171 -11.19 -14.49 9.07
C ALA A 171 -12.12 -14.07 10.23
N GLY A 172 -13.36 -13.62 9.94
CA GLY A 172 -14.33 -13.17 10.95
C GLY A 172 -13.94 -11.85 11.63
N PRO A 173 -14.81 -11.27 12.47
CA PRO A 173 -14.45 -10.11 13.27
C PRO A 173 -13.33 -10.49 14.26
N GLU A 174 -12.25 -9.69 14.29
CA GLU A 174 -11.27 -9.79 15.38
C GLU A 174 -12.02 -9.58 16.69
N THR A 175 -12.09 -10.63 17.50
CA THR A 175 -12.65 -10.51 18.85
C THR A 175 -11.61 -9.75 19.65
N ASP A 176 -11.89 -8.50 19.99
CA ASP A 176 -11.14 -7.76 21.00
C ASP A 176 -11.09 -8.63 22.26
N VAL A 177 -9.88 -9.05 22.65
CA VAL A 177 -9.60 -9.69 23.95
C VAL A 177 -8.96 -8.64 24.84
#